data_AF-K9CR05-F1
#
_entry.id   AF-K9CR05-F1
#
_cell.length_a   1.000
_cell.length_b   1.000
_cell.length_c   1.000
_cell.angle_alpha   90.00
_cell.angle_beta   90.00
_cell.angle_gamma   90.00
#
_symmetry.space_group_name_H-M   'P 1'
#
loop_
_entity.id
_entity.type
_entity.pdbx_description
1 polymer ?
#
loop_
_entity_poly.entity_id
_entity_poly.type
_entity_poly.pdbx_seq_one_letter_code
_entity_poly.pdbx_strand_id
1 'polypeptide(L)'
;MAKPLNERIASARATDRVTITDLEAIIAEATIERDRFAGIVSQATADSIRFELSENERDEAAQKAERAKRNSFAMSAAVDELAAKLTAKRASEEQRARAAEKAAAIAERDALAERIRTEWPAAEALMVELLWAIKESDARLHALRLPEASAEAVARDFPGNFMRNGVQVRRLQDARLPSFVEPCDYAWPKPQRINPDLGRAQYLADKERMRAENARWQRYLVTPPAGNREPIPLDMRNGPGVALDLPVIGNMTEEGVADAREAGCDVQPVSANVSIGLPSAQFI
;
A
#
# COMPACT_ATOMS: atom_id res chain seq x y z
N MET A 1 -10.79 -20.91 58.28
CA MET A 1 -9.40 -20.41 58.44
C MET A 1 -8.78 -20.26 57.07
N ALA A 2 -8.02 -19.19 56.82
CA ALA A 2 -7.31 -19.03 55.56
C ALA A 2 -6.28 -20.15 55.39
N LYS A 3 -6.14 -20.68 54.17
CA LYS A 3 -5.12 -21.70 53.87
C LYS A 3 -3.72 -21.13 54.14
N PRO A 4 -2.78 -21.94 54.66
CA PRO A 4 -1.41 -21.49 54.87
C PRO A 4 -0.79 -21.06 53.53
N LEU A 5 0.14 -20.10 53.58
CA LEU A 5 0.78 -19.51 52.41
C LEU A 5 1.40 -20.58 51.49
N ASN A 6 2.05 -21.60 52.05
CA ASN A 6 2.65 -22.70 51.28
C ASN A 6 1.62 -23.49 50.47
N GLU A 7 0.43 -23.75 51.03
CA GLU A 7 -0.66 -24.42 50.29
C GLU A 7 -1.23 -23.53 49.19
N ARG A 8 -1.29 -22.21 49.41
CA ARG A 8 -1.73 -21.24 48.40
C ARG A 8 -0.73 -21.14 47.25
N ILE A 9 0.57 -21.08 47.55
CA ILE A 9 1.65 -21.11 46.55
C ILE A 9 1.59 -22.42 45.75
N ALA A 10 1.49 -23.57 46.43
CA ALA A 10 1.41 -24.87 45.77
C ALA A 10 0.16 -24.97 44.88
N SER A 11 -0.99 -24.51 45.37
CA SER A 11 -2.23 -24.46 44.60
C SER A 11 -2.10 -23.55 43.37
N ALA A 12 -1.47 -22.37 43.51
CA ALA A 12 -1.31 -21.41 42.42
C ALA A 12 -0.35 -21.90 41.33
N ARG A 13 0.68 -22.66 41.72
CA ARG A 13 1.55 -23.39 40.78
C ARG A 13 0.78 -24.46 40.02
N ALA A 14 0.00 -25.27 40.73
CA ALA A 14 -0.69 -26.44 40.17
C ALA A 14 -1.88 -26.11 39.25
N THR A 15 -2.45 -24.90 39.32
CA THR A 15 -3.63 -24.55 38.51
C THR A 15 -3.51 -23.20 37.80
N ASP A 16 -4.05 -23.11 36.59
CA ASP A 16 -4.10 -21.87 35.81
C ASP A 16 -5.36 -21.03 36.10
N ARG A 17 -6.25 -21.54 36.96
CA ARG A 17 -7.51 -20.89 37.33
C ARG A 17 -7.35 -19.72 38.32
N VAL A 18 -6.15 -19.51 38.88
CA VAL A 18 -5.89 -18.42 39.84
C VAL A 18 -5.97 -17.07 39.14
N THR A 19 -6.70 -16.11 39.71
CA THR A 19 -6.87 -14.79 39.09
C THR A 19 -5.57 -13.97 39.12
N ILE A 20 -5.48 -12.93 38.29
CA ILE A 20 -4.34 -11.98 38.29
C ILE A 20 -4.18 -11.36 39.69
N THR A 21 -5.29 -10.91 40.28
CA THR A 21 -5.30 -10.30 41.63
C THR A 21 -4.87 -11.29 42.71
N ASP A 22 -5.28 -12.56 42.62
CA ASP A 22 -4.84 -13.59 43.56
C ASP A 22 -3.34 -13.88 43.44
N LEU A 23 -2.80 -13.91 42.21
CA LEU A 23 -1.36 -14.08 41.98
C LEU A 23 -0.56 -12.91 42.56
N GLU A 24 -1.00 -11.67 42.36
CA GLU A 24 -0.38 -10.47 42.95
C GLU A 24 -0.36 -10.53 44.48
N ALA A 25 -1.48 -10.90 45.10
CA ALA A 25 -1.57 -11.04 46.54
C ALA A 25 -0.64 -12.13 47.08
N ILE A 26 -0.60 -13.31 46.44
CA ILE A 26 0.28 -14.40 46.86
C ILE A 26 1.76 -14.02 46.70
N ILE A 27 2.13 -13.32 45.60
CA ILE A 27 3.49 -12.82 45.39
C ILE A 27 3.89 -11.82 46.48
N ALA A 28 3.00 -10.88 46.81
CA ALA A 28 3.26 -9.89 47.85
C ALA A 28 3.48 -10.57 49.22
N GLU A 29 2.62 -11.51 49.60
CA GLU A 29 2.75 -12.26 50.85
C GLU A 29 4.03 -13.13 50.87
N ALA A 30 4.34 -13.81 49.78
CA ALA A 30 5.56 -14.63 49.65
C ALA A 30 6.83 -13.77 49.72
N THR A 31 6.79 -12.55 49.19
CA THR A 31 7.89 -11.58 49.28
C THR A 31 8.11 -11.14 50.72
N ILE A 32 7.04 -10.80 51.45
CA ILE A 32 7.12 -10.44 52.87
C ILE A 32 7.72 -11.59 53.69
N GLU A 33 7.28 -12.83 53.47
CA GLU A 33 7.78 -13.99 54.21
C GLU A 33 9.23 -14.33 53.84
N ARG A 34 9.63 -14.17 52.57
CA ARG A 34 11.04 -14.25 52.14
C ARG A 34 11.90 -13.25 52.90
N ASP A 35 11.48 -11.98 52.93
CA ASP A 35 12.25 -10.90 53.57
C ASP A 35 12.34 -11.10 55.09
N ARG A 36 11.29 -11.66 55.70
CA ARG A 36 11.31 -12.10 57.09
C ARG A 36 12.38 -13.18 57.32
N PHE A 37 12.45 -14.20 56.46
CA PHE A 37 13.51 -15.22 56.56
C PHE A 37 14.90 -14.62 56.35
N ALA A 38 15.08 -13.70 55.40
CA ALA A 38 16.35 -13.01 55.19
C ALA A 38 16.79 -12.21 56.44
N GLY A 39 15.86 -11.54 57.12
CA GLY A 39 16.10 -10.90 58.41
C GLY A 39 16.55 -11.89 59.50
N ILE A 40 15.89 -13.04 59.59
CA ILE A 40 16.27 -14.11 60.53
C ILE A 40 17.67 -14.65 60.22
N VAL A 41 18.01 -14.86 58.93
CA VAL A 41 19.36 -15.29 58.51
C VAL A 41 20.40 -14.28 58.98
N SER A 42 20.18 -12.98 58.72
CA SER A 42 21.12 -11.93 59.10
C SER A 42 21.35 -11.89 60.62
N GLN A 43 20.28 -11.92 61.41
CA GLN A 43 20.38 -11.92 62.86
C GLN A 43 21.07 -13.18 63.40
N ALA A 44 20.64 -14.37 62.95
CA ALA A 44 21.18 -15.63 63.44
C ALA A 44 22.66 -15.84 63.04
N THR A 45 23.06 -15.33 61.87
CA THR A 45 24.47 -15.34 61.44
C THR A 45 25.31 -14.43 62.34
N ALA A 46 24.79 -13.25 62.72
CA ALA A 46 25.48 -12.36 63.65
C ALA A 46 25.60 -12.97 65.05
N ASP A 47 24.55 -13.65 65.54
CA ASP A 47 24.57 -14.31 66.85
C ASP A 47 25.55 -15.51 66.85
N SER A 48 25.68 -16.27 65.75
CA SER A 48 26.61 -17.42 65.69
C SER A 48 28.10 -17.07 65.86
N ILE A 49 28.48 -15.80 65.70
CA ILE A 49 29.87 -15.33 65.82
C ILE A 49 30.13 -14.50 67.08
N ARG A 50 29.11 -14.26 67.93
CA ARG A 50 29.26 -13.48 69.17
C ARG A 50 29.92 -14.30 70.26
N PHE A 51 31.05 -13.82 70.79
CA PHE A 51 31.81 -14.50 71.83
C PHE A 51 31.15 -14.43 73.22
N GLU A 52 30.20 -13.52 73.41
CA GLU A 52 29.44 -13.40 74.65
C GLU A 52 28.41 -14.54 74.84
N LEU A 53 28.10 -15.27 73.76
CA LEU A 53 27.19 -16.42 73.79
C LEU A 53 27.95 -17.72 74.05
N SER A 54 27.27 -18.69 74.65
CA SER A 54 27.80 -20.03 74.82
C SER A 54 27.99 -20.74 73.48
N GLU A 55 28.83 -21.78 73.45
CA GLU A 55 29.06 -22.60 72.27
C GLU A 55 27.75 -23.25 71.76
N ASN A 56 26.92 -23.77 72.66
CA ASN A 56 25.62 -24.33 72.32
C ASN A 56 24.69 -23.30 71.66
N GLU A 57 24.63 -22.07 72.19
CA GLU A 57 23.79 -21.00 71.62
C GLU A 57 24.27 -20.57 70.23
N ARG A 58 25.60 -20.54 70.00
CA ARG A 58 26.17 -20.25 68.68
C ARG A 58 25.84 -21.33 67.65
N ASP A 59 25.89 -22.60 68.05
CA ASP A 59 25.52 -23.73 67.19
C ASP A 59 24.02 -23.73 66.85
N GLU A 60 23.16 -23.44 67.83
CA GLU A 60 21.72 -23.27 67.60
C GLU A 60 21.42 -22.11 66.64
N ALA A 61 22.13 -20.99 66.80
CA ALA A 61 22.04 -19.84 65.90
C ALA A 61 22.48 -20.20 64.47
N ALA A 62 23.57 -20.95 64.31
CA ALA A 62 24.04 -21.42 63.00
C ALA A 62 23.01 -22.34 62.32
N GLN A 63 22.42 -23.29 63.06
CA GLN A 63 21.35 -24.16 62.53
C GLN A 63 20.11 -23.36 62.13
N LYS A 64 19.72 -22.36 62.92
CA LYS A 64 18.60 -21.46 62.62
C LYS A 64 18.87 -20.64 61.36
N ALA A 65 20.08 -20.11 61.19
CA ALA A 65 20.49 -19.39 59.99
C ALA A 65 20.37 -20.27 58.73
N GLU A 66 20.88 -21.51 58.78
CA GLU A 66 20.81 -22.42 57.63
C GLU A 66 19.38 -22.82 57.27
N ARG A 67 18.49 -23.08 58.25
CA ARG A 67 17.08 -23.36 57.99
C ARG A 67 16.37 -22.16 57.36
N ALA A 68 16.57 -20.96 57.92
CA ALA A 68 15.97 -19.74 57.40
C ALA A 68 16.47 -19.41 55.98
N LYS A 69 17.74 -19.67 55.69
CA LYS A 69 18.35 -19.49 54.37
C LYS A 69 17.70 -20.38 53.31
N ARG A 70 17.50 -21.67 53.61
CA ARG A 70 16.78 -22.59 52.70
C ARG A 70 15.35 -22.13 52.43
N ASN A 71 14.64 -21.70 53.48
CA ASN A 71 13.27 -21.18 53.32
C ASN A 71 13.23 -19.88 52.50
N SER A 72 14.18 -18.97 52.72
CA SER A 72 14.32 -17.75 51.91
C SER A 72 14.53 -18.07 50.43
N PHE A 73 15.40 -19.02 50.11
CA PHE A 73 15.62 -19.43 48.72
C PHE A 73 14.39 -20.09 48.10
N ALA A 74 13.71 -20.98 48.85
CA ALA A 74 12.49 -21.61 48.38
C ALA A 74 11.38 -20.59 48.09
N MET A 75 11.23 -19.57 48.94
CA MET A 75 10.28 -18.46 48.72
C MET A 75 10.68 -17.58 47.54
N SER A 76 11.97 -17.27 47.37
CA SER A 76 12.45 -16.52 46.21
C SER A 76 12.10 -17.23 44.90
N ALA A 77 12.40 -18.53 44.80
CA ALA A 77 12.06 -19.31 43.62
C ALA A 77 10.54 -19.38 43.36
N ALA A 78 9.74 -19.41 44.42
CA ALA A 78 8.28 -19.35 44.31
C ALA A 78 7.79 -17.99 43.80
N VAL A 79 8.36 -16.89 44.28
CA VAL A 79 8.05 -15.54 43.80
C VAL A 79 8.38 -15.41 42.31
N ASP A 80 9.57 -15.85 41.88
CA ASP A 80 10.01 -15.75 40.48
C ASP A 80 9.08 -16.52 39.53
N GLU A 81 8.70 -17.75 39.91
CA GLU A 81 7.78 -18.58 39.11
C GLU A 81 6.38 -17.98 39.03
N LEU A 82 5.83 -17.51 40.16
CA LEU A 82 4.51 -16.88 40.19
C LEU A 82 4.51 -15.56 39.41
N ALA A 83 5.60 -14.78 39.46
CA ALA A 83 5.76 -13.55 38.69
C ALA A 83 5.82 -13.80 37.17
N ALA A 84 6.53 -14.86 36.74
CA ALA A 84 6.52 -15.29 35.35
C ALA A 84 5.10 -15.69 34.91
N LYS A 85 4.37 -16.44 35.74
CA LYS A 85 2.98 -16.85 35.49
C LYS A 85 2.03 -15.65 35.40
N LEU A 86 2.16 -14.68 36.30
CA LEU A 86 1.40 -13.42 36.28
C LEU A 86 1.62 -12.65 34.97
N THR A 87 2.87 -12.54 34.53
CA THR A 87 3.24 -11.87 33.29
C THR A 87 2.62 -12.57 32.07
N ALA A 88 2.74 -13.90 32.00
CA ALA A 88 2.14 -14.69 30.93
C ALA A 88 0.61 -14.56 30.89
N LYS A 89 -0.04 -14.53 32.07
CA LYS A 89 -1.50 -14.36 32.15
C LYS A 89 -1.96 -12.99 31.68
N ARG A 90 -1.29 -11.91 32.11
CA ARG A 90 -1.55 -10.54 31.64
C ARG A 90 -1.42 -10.44 30.13
N ALA A 91 -0.34 -10.98 29.56
CA ALA A 91 -0.14 -11.00 28.10
C ALA A 91 -1.25 -11.76 27.37
N SER A 92 -1.70 -12.90 27.92
CA SER A 92 -2.80 -13.67 27.33
C SER A 92 -4.14 -12.93 27.37
N GLU A 93 -4.48 -12.27 28.48
CA GLU A 93 -5.70 -11.48 28.60
C GLU A 93 -5.68 -10.26 27.66
N GLU A 94 -4.56 -9.57 27.56
CA GLU A 94 -4.38 -8.46 26.62
C GLU A 94 -4.52 -8.93 25.17
N GLN A 95 -3.90 -10.07 24.80
CA GLN A 95 -4.04 -10.63 23.46
C GLN A 95 -5.49 -11.01 23.14
N ARG A 96 -6.23 -11.58 24.11
CA ARG A 96 -7.66 -11.89 23.93
C ARG A 96 -8.50 -10.63 23.78
N ALA A 97 -8.22 -9.59 24.57
CA ALA A 97 -8.91 -8.31 24.46
C ALA A 97 -8.68 -7.67 23.08
N ARG A 98 -7.43 -7.62 22.61
CA ARG A 98 -7.09 -7.13 21.26
C ARG A 98 -7.75 -7.96 20.16
N ALA A 99 -7.82 -9.28 20.32
CA ALA A 99 -8.47 -10.16 19.36
C ALA A 99 -9.99 -9.92 19.31
N ALA A 100 -10.63 -9.71 20.46
CA ALA A 100 -12.05 -9.39 20.56
C ALA A 100 -12.37 -8.02 19.93
N GLU A 101 -11.57 -7.00 20.22
CA GLU A 101 -11.71 -5.67 19.63
C GLU A 101 -11.54 -5.71 18.10
N LYS A 102 -10.51 -6.41 17.62
CA LYS A 102 -10.30 -6.63 16.18
C LYS A 102 -11.50 -7.33 15.53
N ALA A 103 -12.06 -8.35 16.18
CA ALA A 103 -13.24 -9.05 15.66
C ALA A 103 -14.47 -8.13 15.59
N ALA A 104 -14.69 -7.31 16.62
CA ALA A 104 -15.78 -6.32 16.64
C ALA A 104 -15.62 -5.27 15.52
N ALA A 105 -14.42 -4.73 15.34
CA ALA A 105 -14.14 -3.75 14.29
C ALA A 105 -14.33 -4.33 12.87
N ILE A 106 -13.95 -5.60 12.66
CA ILE A 106 -14.19 -6.30 11.38
C ILE A 106 -15.70 -6.48 11.16
N ALA A 107 -16.45 -6.89 12.18
CA ALA A 107 -17.90 -7.06 12.08
C ALA A 107 -18.61 -5.74 11.76
N GLU A 108 -18.21 -4.63 12.39
CA GLU A 108 -18.74 -3.29 12.11
C GLU A 108 -18.44 -2.86 10.66
N ARG A 109 -17.20 -3.05 10.20
CA ARG A 109 -16.80 -2.77 8.82
C ARG A 109 -17.65 -3.57 7.84
N ASP A 110 -17.85 -4.85 8.08
CA ASP A 110 -18.57 -5.74 7.18
C ASP A 110 -20.07 -5.39 7.15
N ALA A 111 -20.65 -5.02 8.30
CA ALA A 111 -22.02 -4.50 8.37
C ALA A 111 -22.18 -3.18 7.59
N LEU A 112 -21.22 -2.27 7.71
CA LEU A 112 -21.21 -1.03 6.94
C LEU A 112 -21.05 -1.30 5.44
N ALA A 113 -20.17 -2.22 5.06
CA ALA A 113 -19.99 -2.61 3.67
C ALA A 113 -21.26 -3.22 3.06
N GLU A 114 -21.98 -4.06 3.81
CA GLU A 114 -23.27 -4.62 3.38
C GLU A 114 -24.33 -3.53 3.20
N ARG A 115 -24.39 -2.60 4.16
CA ARG A 115 -25.31 -1.47 4.11
C ARG A 115 -25.04 -0.60 2.89
N ILE A 116 -23.78 -0.25 2.64
CA ILE A 116 -23.39 0.50 1.44
C ILE A 116 -23.78 -0.30 0.18
N ARG A 117 -23.50 -1.60 0.11
CA ARG A 117 -23.86 -2.42 -1.05
C ARG A 117 -25.37 -2.43 -1.34
N THR A 118 -26.18 -2.40 -0.29
CA THR A 118 -27.65 -2.45 -0.39
C THR A 118 -28.26 -1.08 -0.69
N GLU A 119 -27.86 -0.04 0.05
CA GLU A 119 -28.49 1.28 0.00
C GLU A 119 -27.91 2.17 -1.12
N TRP A 120 -26.61 2.05 -1.41
CA TRP A 120 -25.93 2.95 -2.33
C TRP A 120 -26.47 2.90 -3.77
N PRO A 121 -26.74 1.73 -4.38
CA PRO A 121 -27.24 1.69 -5.76
C PRO A 121 -28.57 2.45 -5.94
N ALA A 122 -29.48 2.36 -4.96
CA ALA A 122 -30.74 3.09 -4.99
C ALA A 122 -30.53 4.60 -4.82
N ALA A 123 -29.64 5.00 -3.90
CA ALA A 123 -29.28 6.41 -3.72
C ALA A 123 -28.58 7.00 -4.95
N GLU A 124 -27.68 6.25 -5.58
CA GLU A 124 -26.99 6.61 -6.82
C GLU A 124 -27.99 6.82 -7.95
N ALA A 125 -28.90 5.88 -8.17
CA ALA A 125 -29.93 5.98 -9.20
C ALA A 125 -30.80 7.24 -9.02
N LEU A 126 -31.25 7.51 -7.78
CA LEU A 126 -32.02 8.70 -7.44
C LEU A 126 -31.25 9.99 -7.71
N MET A 127 -29.97 10.05 -7.31
CA MET A 127 -29.12 11.22 -7.56
C MET A 127 -28.94 11.47 -9.05
N VAL A 128 -28.68 10.42 -9.83
CA VAL A 128 -28.53 10.51 -11.30
C VAL A 128 -29.83 10.97 -11.96
N GLU A 129 -30.98 10.44 -11.53
CA GLU A 129 -32.31 10.85 -12.01
C GLU A 129 -32.56 12.34 -11.78
N LEU A 130 -32.30 12.83 -10.57
CA LEU A 130 -32.46 14.25 -10.24
C LEU A 130 -31.53 15.14 -11.07
N LEU A 131 -30.26 14.74 -11.25
CA LEU A 131 -29.30 15.50 -12.05
C LEU A 131 -29.70 15.56 -13.53
N TRP A 132 -30.24 14.47 -14.08
CA TRP A 132 -30.83 14.45 -15.42
C TRP A 132 -32.04 15.37 -15.52
N ALA A 133 -32.98 15.30 -14.57
CA ALA A 133 -34.19 16.11 -14.58
C ALA A 133 -33.86 17.62 -14.54
N ILE A 134 -32.88 18.04 -13.73
CA ILE A 134 -32.42 19.44 -13.71
C ILE A 134 -31.84 19.81 -15.09
N LYS A 135 -31.00 18.95 -15.67
CA LYS A 135 -30.36 19.21 -16.98
C LYS A 135 -31.39 19.33 -18.11
N GLU A 136 -32.39 18.46 -18.14
CA GLU A 136 -33.48 18.52 -19.13
C GLU A 136 -34.37 19.74 -18.94
N SER A 137 -34.71 20.09 -17.69
CA SER A 137 -35.45 21.31 -17.37
C SER A 137 -34.71 22.54 -17.87
N ASP A 138 -33.41 22.64 -17.59
CA ASP A 138 -32.58 23.76 -18.04
C ASP A 138 -32.50 23.85 -19.57
N ALA A 139 -32.32 22.70 -20.24
CA ALA A 139 -32.31 22.63 -21.70
C ALA A 139 -33.64 23.09 -22.29
N ARG A 140 -34.77 22.73 -21.66
CA ARG A 140 -36.12 23.15 -22.08
C ARG A 140 -36.34 24.65 -21.90
N LEU A 141 -35.96 25.21 -20.75
CA LEU A 141 -36.06 26.67 -20.50
C LEU A 141 -35.20 27.44 -21.52
N HIS A 142 -33.98 26.96 -21.78
CA HIS A 142 -33.09 27.55 -22.77
C HIS A 142 -33.67 27.47 -24.19
N ALA A 143 -34.23 26.32 -24.60
CA ALA A 143 -34.86 26.16 -25.91
C ALA A 143 -36.05 27.11 -26.12
N LEU A 144 -36.81 27.38 -25.05
CA LEU A 144 -37.92 28.33 -25.06
C LEU A 144 -37.47 29.79 -24.88
N ARG A 145 -36.17 30.05 -24.68
CA ARG A 145 -35.59 31.36 -24.37
C ARG A 145 -36.25 32.06 -23.18
N LEU A 146 -36.68 31.29 -22.19
CA LEU A 146 -37.26 31.82 -20.97
C LEU A 146 -36.13 32.23 -20.00
N PRO A 147 -36.07 33.49 -19.54
CA PRO A 147 -35.03 33.96 -18.61
C PRO A 147 -35.33 33.56 -17.16
N GLU A 148 -35.85 32.35 -16.95
CA GLU A 148 -36.21 31.83 -15.64
C GLU A 148 -35.03 31.14 -14.96
N ALA A 149 -35.03 31.12 -13.63
CA ALA A 149 -34.02 30.42 -12.85
C ALA A 149 -34.13 28.89 -13.05
N SER A 150 -32.98 28.21 -13.15
CA SER A 150 -32.96 26.74 -13.20
C SER A 150 -33.66 26.10 -12.00
N ALA A 151 -34.15 24.86 -12.15
CA ALA A 151 -34.76 24.12 -11.05
C ALA A 151 -33.84 24.01 -9.82
N GLU A 152 -32.53 23.83 -10.05
CA GLU A 152 -31.53 23.80 -8.97
C GLU A 152 -31.40 25.17 -8.27
N ALA A 153 -31.39 26.27 -9.04
CA ALA A 153 -31.29 27.61 -8.47
C ALA A 153 -32.49 27.90 -7.57
N VAL A 154 -33.71 27.56 -8.01
CA VAL A 154 -34.93 27.68 -7.21
C VAL A 154 -34.85 26.82 -5.94
N ALA A 155 -34.46 25.55 -6.06
CA ALA A 155 -34.39 24.63 -4.92
C ALA A 155 -33.35 25.05 -3.86
N ARG A 156 -32.27 25.71 -4.28
CA ARG A 156 -31.18 26.17 -3.40
C ARG A 156 -31.31 27.64 -2.98
N ASP A 157 -32.37 28.33 -3.41
CA ASP A 157 -32.58 29.77 -3.21
C ASP A 157 -31.39 30.62 -3.72
N PHE A 158 -30.98 30.35 -4.97
CA PHE A 158 -29.95 31.09 -5.69
C PHE A 158 -30.53 31.85 -6.88
N PRO A 159 -29.93 32.99 -7.26
CA PRO A 159 -30.24 33.64 -8.53
C PRO A 159 -29.85 32.74 -9.72
N GLY A 160 -30.48 32.95 -10.88
CA GLY A 160 -30.27 32.11 -12.07
C GLY A 160 -28.83 32.06 -12.58
N ASN A 161 -27.98 33.04 -12.24
CA ASN A 161 -26.55 33.06 -12.57
C ASN A 161 -25.67 32.30 -11.56
N PHE A 162 -26.24 31.75 -10.48
CA PHE A 162 -25.51 31.07 -9.40
C PHE A 162 -24.41 31.93 -8.73
N MET A 163 -24.58 33.26 -8.73
CA MET A 163 -23.68 34.19 -8.05
C MET A 163 -24.24 34.60 -6.70
N ARG A 164 -23.47 34.44 -5.62
CA ARG A 164 -23.82 34.93 -4.29
C ARG A 164 -22.63 35.68 -3.69
N ASN A 165 -22.83 36.93 -3.30
CA ASN A 165 -21.78 37.80 -2.77
C ASN A 165 -20.55 37.90 -3.69
N GLY A 166 -20.75 37.94 -5.01
CA GLY A 166 -19.67 37.99 -5.99
C GLY A 166 -18.92 36.67 -6.22
N VAL A 167 -19.34 35.57 -5.58
CA VAL A 167 -18.74 34.25 -5.74
C VAL A 167 -19.65 33.35 -6.58
N GLN A 168 -19.07 32.72 -7.60
CA GLN A 168 -19.75 31.70 -8.40
C GLN A 168 -19.87 30.41 -7.59
N VAL A 169 -21.10 29.96 -7.37
CA VAL A 169 -21.39 28.69 -6.70
C VAL A 169 -21.44 27.57 -7.73
N ARG A 170 -20.79 26.44 -7.42
CA ARG A 170 -20.82 25.24 -8.27
C ARG A 170 -22.22 24.68 -8.36
N ARG A 171 -22.61 24.27 -9.57
CA ARG A 171 -23.89 23.60 -9.82
C ARG A 171 -23.77 22.13 -9.48
N LEU A 172 -24.88 21.50 -9.10
CA LEU A 172 -24.94 20.06 -8.84
C LEU A 172 -24.64 19.27 -10.11
N GLN A 173 -25.04 19.79 -11.27
CA GLN A 173 -24.75 19.20 -12.58
C GLN A 173 -23.24 19.08 -12.87
N ASP A 174 -22.40 19.90 -12.24
CA ASP A 174 -20.94 19.88 -12.41
C ASP A 174 -20.25 18.86 -11.48
N ALA A 175 -21.00 18.25 -10.55
CA ALA A 175 -20.46 17.26 -9.64
C ALA A 175 -20.02 16.00 -10.40
N ARG A 176 -19.01 15.29 -9.87
CA ARG A 176 -18.65 13.95 -10.32
C ARG A 176 -19.13 12.94 -9.28
N LEU A 177 -20.09 12.12 -9.66
CA LEU A 177 -20.60 11.04 -8.83
C LEU A 177 -19.88 9.74 -9.24
N PRO A 178 -19.05 9.14 -8.37
CA PRO A 178 -18.43 7.85 -8.67
C PRO A 178 -19.50 6.77 -8.82
N SER A 179 -19.29 5.85 -9.76
CA SER A 179 -20.17 4.69 -9.94
C SER A 179 -19.82 3.59 -8.95
N PHE A 180 -20.83 3.06 -8.28
CA PHE A 180 -20.68 1.89 -7.41
C PHE A 180 -20.71 0.58 -8.21
N VAL A 181 -21.41 0.57 -9.34
CA VAL A 181 -21.50 -0.60 -10.24
C VAL A 181 -20.22 -0.74 -11.07
N GLU A 182 -19.61 0.37 -11.45
CA GLU A 182 -18.44 0.42 -12.33
C GLU A 182 -17.28 1.14 -11.59
N PRO A 183 -16.42 0.40 -10.87
CA PRO A 183 -15.49 0.97 -9.86
C PRO A 183 -14.50 2.02 -10.37
N CYS A 184 -14.28 2.06 -11.68
CA CYS A 184 -13.36 3.00 -12.33
C CYS A 184 -14.09 4.09 -13.13
N ASP A 185 -15.42 4.17 -13.01
CA ASP A 185 -16.27 5.04 -13.81
C ASP A 185 -17.08 6.01 -12.93
N TYR A 186 -17.73 6.99 -13.56
CA TYR A 186 -18.64 7.93 -12.93
C TYR A 186 -20.09 7.61 -13.32
N ALA A 187 -20.96 7.54 -12.32
CA ALA A 187 -22.40 7.51 -12.53
C ALA A 187 -22.90 8.85 -13.10
N TRP A 188 -22.25 9.96 -12.73
CA TRP A 188 -22.52 11.28 -13.28
C TRP A 188 -21.27 12.17 -13.41
N PRO A 189 -21.13 12.93 -14.51
CA PRO A 189 -21.80 12.68 -15.78
C PRO A 189 -21.34 11.32 -16.32
N LYS A 190 -22.25 10.52 -16.86
CA LYS A 190 -21.87 9.24 -17.48
C LYS A 190 -20.92 9.55 -18.63
N PRO A 191 -19.65 9.10 -18.60
CA PRO A 191 -18.75 9.41 -19.69
C PRO A 191 -19.34 8.84 -20.97
N GLN A 192 -19.27 9.63 -22.03
CA GLN A 192 -19.51 9.12 -23.37
C GLN A 192 -18.41 8.10 -23.62
N ARG A 193 -18.71 6.83 -23.35
CA ARG A 193 -17.83 5.72 -23.71
C ARG A 193 -17.67 5.80 -25.22
N ILE A 194 -16.53 6.29 -25.67
CA ILE A 194 -16.08 6.10 -27.04
C ILE A 194 -16.16 4.61 -27.25
N ASN A 195 -17.00 4.16 -28.19
CA ASN A 195 -17.26 2.75 -28.41
C ASN A 195 -15.92 2.01 -28.52
N PRO A 196 -15.56 1.14 -27.57
CA PRO A 196 -14.23 0.53 -27.51
C PRO A 196 -13.93 -0.29 -28.77
N ASP A 197 -14.96 -0.78 -29.45
CA ASP A 197 -14.83 -1.50 -30.72
C ASP A 197 -14.38 -0.59 -31.86
N LEU A 198 -14.80 0.69 -31.87
CA LEU A 198 -14.30 1.68 -32.84
C LEU A 198 -12.80 1.94 -32.63
N GLY A 199 -12.36 2.05 -31.37
CA GLY A 199 -10.94 2.25 -31.05
C GLY A 199 -10.07 1.04 -31.41
N ARG A 200 -10.57 -0.18 -31.15
CA ARG A 200 -9.85 -1.42 -31.49
C ARG A 200 -9.76 -1.65 -33.00
N ALA A 201 -10.84 -1.41 -33.74
CA ALA A 201 -10.84 -1.53 -35.19
C ALA A 201 -9.90 -0.52 -35.85
N GLN A 202 -9.91 0.74 -35.41
CA GLN A 202 -8.97 1.77 -35.89
C GLN A 202 -7.52 1.39 -35.57
N TYR A 203 -7.24 0.94 -34.34
CA TYR A 203 -5.90 0.52 -33.95
C TYR A 203 -5.37 -0.66 -34.80
N LEU A 204 -6.22 -1.65 -35.10
CA LEU A 204 -5.84 -2.78 -35.95
C LEU A 204 -5.58 -2.34 -37.38
N ALA A 205 -6.45 -1.48 -37.94
CA ALA A 205 -6.25 -0.92 -39.28
C ALA A 205 -4.97 -0.09 -39.37
N ASP A 206 -4.67 0.73 -38.36
CA ASP A 206 -3.45 1.52 -38.28
C ASP A 206 -2.20 0.63 -38.18
N LYS A 207 -2.28 -0.46 -37.41
CA LYS A 207 -1.18 -1.41 -37.27
C LYS A 207 -0.93 -2.18 -38.56
N GLU A 208 -1.97 -2.55 -39.30
CA GLU A 208 -1.86 -3.18 -40.61
C GLU A 208 -1.28 -2.22 -41.64
N ARG A 209 -1.75 -0.97 -41.67
CA ARG A 209 -1.19 0.10 -42.50
C ARG A 209 0.30 0.31 -42.21
N MET A 210 0.67 0.43 -40.94
CA MET A 210 2.07 0.57 -40.51
C MET A 210 2.91 -0.66 -40.87
N ARG A 211 2.37 -1.88 -40.78
CA ARG A 211 3.08 -3.09 -41.21
C ARG A 211 3.30 -3.12 -42.72
N ALA A 212 2.28 -2.79 -43.50
CA ALA A 212 2.37 -2.71 -44.95
C ALA A 212 3.37 -1.63 -45.38
N GLU A 213 3.32 -0.46 -44.75
CA GLU A 213 4.28 0.60 -44.96
C GLU A 213 5.70 0.15 -44.59
N ASN A 214 5.90 -0.43 -43.40
CA ASN A 214 7.20 -0.95 -42.96
C ASN A 214 7.77 -2.01 -43.90
N ALA A 215 6.94 -2.87 -44.49
CA ALA A 215 7.36 -3.91 -45.41
C ALA A 215 7.89 -3.35 -46.74
N ARG A 216 7.47 -2.14 -47.14
CA ARG A 216 7.98 -1.45 -48.34
C ARG A 216 9.41 -0.93 -48.16
N TRP A 217 9.85 -0.74 -46.91
CA TRP A 217 11.17 -0.19 -46.61
C TRP A 217 12.15 -1.33 -46.32
N GLN A 218 13.17 -1.47 -47.17
CA GLN A 218 14.26 -2.42 -46.97
C GLN A 218 15.57 -1.67 -46.75
N ARG A 219 16.51 -2.32 -46.07
CA ARG A 219 17.80 -1.71 -45.72
C ARG A 219 18.80 -1.93 -46.85
N TYR A 220 19.37 -0.86 -47.36
CA TYR A 220 20.34 -0.89 -48.45
C TYR A 220 21.63 -0.15 -48.06
N LEU A 221 22.75 -0.64 -48.57
CA LEU A 221 24.02 0.07 -48.65
C LEU A 221 24.10 0.75 -50.01
N VAL A 222 24.19 2.08 -50.00
CA VAL A 222 24.33 2.91 -51.19
C VAL A 222 25.78 3.38 -51.26
N THR A 223 26.50 2.97 -52.29
CA THR A 223 27.89 3.35 -52.54
C THR A 223 27.93 4.30 -53.75
N PRO A 224 28.30 5.58 -53.55
CA PRO A 224 28.39 6.53 -54.65
C PRO A 224 29.54 6.20 -55.61
N PRO A 225 29.52 6.68 -56.86
CA PRO A 225 30.58 6.42 -57.82
C PRO A 225 31.92 7.00 -57.34
N ALA A 226 33.02 6.30 -57.66
CA ALA A 226 34.35 6.69 -57.21
C ALA A 226 34.73 8.12 -57.64
N GLY A 227 35.11 8.96 -56.68
CA GLY A 227 35.48 10.36 -56.94
C GLY A 227 34.30 11.33 -57.07
N ASN A 228 33.06 10.88 -56.82
CA ASN A 228 31.91 11.76 -56.77
C ASN A 228 32.05 12.80 -55.65
N ARG A 229 31.86 14.07 -55.97
CA ARG A 229 31.86 15.19 -55.02
C ARG A 229 30.52 15.92 -54.95
N GLU A 230 29.59 15.57 -55.82
CA GLU A 230 28.26 16.17 -55.87
C GLU A 230 27.29 15.41 -54.98
N PRO A 231 26.41 16.11 -54.23
CA PRO A 231 25.43 15.46 -53.36
C PRO A 231 24.38 14.72 -54.18
N ILE A 232 24.33 13.40 -54.03
CA ILE A 232 23.27 12.56 -54.63
C ILE A 232 22.13 12.45 -53.61
N PRO A 233 20.94 13.01 -53.88
CA PRO A 233 19.81 12.92 -52.96
C PRO A 233 19.29 11.48 -52.90
N LEU A 234 18.94 11.02 -51.71
CA LEU A 234 18.42 9.69 -51.44
C LEU A 234 17.08 9.81 -50.70
N ASP A 235 16.03 9.19 -51.23
CA ASP A 235 14.75 9.10 -50.53
C ASP A 235 14.78 7.97 -49.50
N MET A 236 14.79 8.34 -48.22
CA MET A 236 14.91 7.39 -47.11
C MET A 236 13.76 7.54 -46.13
N ARG A 237 13.47 6.45 -45.41
CA ARG A 237 12.37 6.38 -44.43
C ARG A 237 12.41 7.47 -43.36
N ASN A 238 13.61 7.89 -42.97
CA ASN A 238 13.81 8.86 -41.88
C ASN A 238 13.93 10.31 -42.41
N GLY A 239 13.58 10.55 -43.67
CA GLY A 239 13.73 11.84 -44.36
C GLY A 239 14.80 11.80 -45.47
N PRO A 240 14.98 12.90 -46.20
CA PRO A 240 15.93 12.97 -47.31
C PRO A 240 17.37 12.76 -46.80
N GLY A 241 18.05 11.78 -47.40
CA GLY A 241 19.48 11.52 -47.21
C GLY A 241 20.31 12.04 -48.38
N VAL A 242 21.64 12.06 -48.22
CA VAL A 242 22.57 12.43 -49.29
C VAL A 242 23.77 11.48 -49.26
N ALA A 243 24.18 10.96 -50.42
CA ALA A 243 25.47 10.30 -50.61
C ALA A 243 26.44 11.24 -51.33
N LEU A 244 27.67 11.35 -50.80
CA LEU A 244 28.75 12.15 -51.37
C LEU A 244 29.86 11.21 -51.85
N ASP A 245 30.88 11.00 -51.03
CA ASP A 245 32.08 10.20 -51.29
C ASP A 245 32.15 8.93 -50.41
N LEU A 246 31.35 8.85 -49.35
CA LEU A 246 31.27 7.70 -48.46
C LEU A 246 29.98 6.89 -48.67
N PRO A 247 30.03 5.55 -48.49
CA PRO A 247 28.83 4.73 -48.49
C PRO A 247 27.87 5.12 -47.36
N VAL A 248 26.56 5.01 -47.61
CA VAL A 248 25.50 5.29 -46.63
C VAL A 248 24.58 4.08 -46.52
N ILE A 249 24.20 3.72 -45.29
CA ILE A 249 23.14 2.73 -45.07
C ILE A 249 21.84 3.44 -44.74
N GLY A 250 20.81 3.18 -45.54
CA GLY A 250 19.48 3.75 -45.39
C GLY A 250 18.39 2.69 -45.56
N ASN A 251 17.21 2.97 -45.02
CA ASN A 251 16.01 2.22 -45.38
C ASN A 251 15.35 2.94 -46.56
N MET A 252 15.25 2.27 -47.70
CA MET A 252 14.72 2.82 -48.94
C MET A 252 13.62 1.91 -49.49
N THR A 253 12.71 2.47 -50.28
CA THR A 253 11.76 1.72 -51.10
C THR A 253 12.43 1.25 -52.40
N GLU A 254 11.78 0.35 -53.14
CA GLU A 254 12.28 -0.05 -54.47
C GLU A 254 12.41 1.13 -55.45
N GLU A 255 11.51 2.12 -55.35
CA GLU A 255 11.55 3.38 -56.11
C GLU A 255 12.81 4.18 -55.76
N GLY A 256 13.08 4.41 -54.48
CA GLY A 256 14.29 5.12 -54.06
C GLY A 256 15.58 4.39 -54.44
N VAL A 257 15.57 3.05 -54.48
CA VAL A 257 16.70 2.24 -54.97
C VAL A 257 16.91 2.43 -56.47
N ALA A 258 15.83 2.49 -57.26
CA ALA A 258 15.91 2.73 -58.70
C ALA A 258 16.49 4.13 -58.98
N ASP A 259 15.99 5.16 -58.28
CA ASP A 259 16.47 6.54 -58.41
C ASP A 259 17.96 6.67 -58.06
N ALA A 260 18.40 6.01 -56.97
CA ALA A 260 19.80 6.01 -56.57
C ALA A 260 20.71 5.31 -57.60
N ARG A 261 20.22 4.24 -58.25
CA ARG A 261 20.97 3.56 -59.32
C ARG A 261 21.03 4.38 -60.60
N GLU A 262 19.96 5.09 -60.96
CA GLU A 262 19.95 6.01 -62.10
C GLU A 262 20.96 7.16 -61.89
N ALA A 263 21.12 7.62 -60.65
CA ALA A 263 22.14 8.59 -60.26
C ALA A 263 23.58 8.02 -60.22
N GLY A 264 23.78 6.74 -60.57
CA GLY A 264 25.09 6.10 -60.69
C GLY A 264 25.63 5.47 -59.39
N CYS A 265 24.82 5.35 -58.34
CA CYS A 265 25.23 4.63 -57.13
C CYS A 265 25.12 3.10 -57.30
N ASP A 266 26.05 2.36 -56.69
CA ASP A 266 25.88 0.92 -56.47
C ASP A 266 25.04 0.69 -55.20
N VAL A 267 23.92 -0.01 -55.34
CA VAL A 267 22.94 -0.20 -54.25
C VAL A 267 22.74 -1.68 -53.99
N GLN A 268 23.14 -2.12 -52.80
CA GLN A 268 23.12 -3.52 -52.38
C GLN A 268 22.24 -3.71 -51.13
N PRO A 269 21.37 -4.73 -51.08
CA PRO A 269 20.61 -5.04 -49.88
C PRO A 269 21.55 -5.47 -48.76
N VAL A 270 21.33 -4.97 -47.55
CA VAL A 270 22.14 -5.32 -46.38
C VAL A 270 21.29 -5.96 -45.29
N SER A 271 21.87 -6.97 -44.63
CA SER A 271 21.24 -7.58 -43.48
C SER A 271 21.23 -6.62 -42.28
N ALA A 272 20.31 -6.85 -41.33
CA ALA A 272 20.15 -6.00 -40.15
C ALA A 272 21.42 -5.84 -39.30
N ASN A 273 22.41 -6.73 -39.45
CA ASN A 273 23.63 -6.74 -38.64
C ASN A 273 24.82 -6.04 -39.30
N VAL A 274 24.67 -5.51 -40.53
CA VAL A 274 25.74 -4.74 -41.18
C VAL A 274 25.73 -3.32 -40.64
N SER A 275 26.87 -2.88 -40.12
CA SER A 275 27.13 -1.47 -39.78
C SER A 275 28.34 -1.00 -40.59
N ILE A 276 28.24 0.18 -41.22
CA ILE A 276 29.46 0.87 -41.67
C ILE A 276 30.20 1.25 -40.40
N GLY A 277 31.42 0.76 -40.23
CA GLY A 277 32.24 1.11 -39.08
C GLY A 277 32.31 2.63 -38.96
N LEU A 278 32.08 3.16 -37.75
CA LEU A 278 32.40 4.55 -37.46
C LEU A 278 33.86 4.77 -37.88
N PRO A 279 34.20 5.87 -38.58
CA PRO A 279 35.58 6.15 -38.93
C PRO A 279 36.39 6.08 -37.64
N SER A 280 37.28 5.08 -37.55
CA SER A 280 38.18 4.96 -36.42
C SER A 280 38.93 6.28 -36.33
N ALA A 281 38.84 6.95 -35.18
CA ALA A 281 39.57 8.19 -34.90
C ALA A 281 41.09 7.91 -34.98
N GLN A 282 41.63 7.93 -36.20
CA GLN A 282 43.04 7.80 -36.52
C GLN A 282 43.48 9.03 -37.30
N PHE A 283 43.13 10.22 -36.83
CA PHE A 283 43.81 11.47 -37.18
C PHE A 283 43.60 12.48 -36.06
N ILE A 284 44.40 12.35 -34.98
CA ILE A 284 45.04 13.46 -34.28
C ILE A 284 46.51 13.05 -34.07
#